data_AF-A0A7C2D2A5-F1
#
_entry.id   AF-A0A7C2D2A5-F1
#
_cell.length_a   1.000
_cell.length_b   1.000
_cell.length_c   1.000
_cell.angle_alpha   90.00
_cell.angle_beta   90.00
_cell.angle_gamma   90.00
#
_symmetry.space_group_name_H-M   'P 1'
#
loop_
_entity.id
_entity.type
_entity.pdbx_description
1 polymer ?
#
loop_
_entity_poly.entity_id
_entity_poly.type
_entity_poly.pdbx_seq_one_letter_code
_entity_poly.pdbx_strand_id
1 'polypeptide(L)'
;MRLLPLLTTLISISLICMLCVKPLSALETNEISVSLYWESQPLYQGDIATVRIALKSSSAEQLLIYYIGIHFDWMPEDGFYGYDL
;
A
#
# COMPACT_ATOMS: atom_id res chain seq x y z
N MET A 1 -43.11 -0.77 -29.61
CA MET A 1 -42.41 -1.08 -28.34
C MET A 1 -41.72 0.20 -27.87
N ARG A 2 -41.89 0.60 -26.60
CA ARG A 2 -41.54 1.93 -26.09
C ARG A 2 -40.02 2.03 -25.84
N LEU A 3 -39.27 2.49 -26.84
CA LEU A 3 -37.80 2.59 -26.78
C LEU A 3 -37.30 3.69 -25.85
N LEU A 4 -38.02 4.82 -25.81
CA LEU A 4 -37.68 6.00 -25.02
C LEU A 4 -37.60 5.74 -23.49
N PRO A 5 -38.60 5.11 -22.84
CA PRO A 5 -38.52 4.84 -21.40
C PRO A 5 -37.47 3.78 -21.03
N LEU A 6 -37.08 2.94 -21.98
CA LEU A 6 -36.06 1.92 -21.77
C LEU A 6 -34.66 2.55 -21.79
N LEU A 7 -34.45 3.54 -22.65
CA LEU A 7 -33.19 4.30 -22.70
C LEU A 7 -33.00 5.17 -21.45
N THR A 8 -34.06 5.85 -20.99
CA THR A 8 -33.98 6.72 -19.80
C THR A 8 -33.73 5.93 -18.52
N THR A 9 -34.30 4.74 -18.38
CA THR A 9 -34.03 3.83 -17.25
C THR A 9 -32.59 3.34 -17.26
N LEU A 10 -32.04 3.01 -18.42
CA LEU A 10 -30.65 2.55 -18.54
C LEU A 10 -29.64 3.65 -18.19
N ILE A 11 -29.89 4.89 -18.63
CA ILE A 11 -29.06 6.05 -18.30
C ILE A 11 -29.10 6.35 -16.80
N SER A 12 -30.28 6.26 -16.18
CA SER A 12 -30.43 6.53 -14.73
C SER A 12 -29.77 5.45 -13.88
N ILE A 13 -29.86 4.18 -14.26
CA ILE A 13 -29.13 3.08 -13.58
C ILE A 13 -27.63 3.28 -13.72
N SER A 14 -27.14 3.61 -14.91
CA SER A 14 -25.72 3.91 -15.16
C SER A 14 -25.20 5.05 -14.27
N LEU A 15 -25.98 6.14 -14.16
CA LEU A 15 -25.63 7.29 -13.32
C LEU A 15 -25.56 6.91 -11.83
N ILE A 16 -26.52 6.12 -11.34
CA ILE A 16 -26.53 5.65 -9.95
C ILE A 16 -25.33 4.75 -9.68
N CYS A 17 -25.02 3.81 -10.58
CA CYS A 17 -23.84 2.97 -10.45
C CYS A 17 -22.55 3.79 -10.38
N MET A 18 -22.37 4.80 -11.23
CA MET A 18 -21.17 5.66 -11.16
C MET A 18 -21.07 6.48 -9.87
N LEU A 19 -22.20 6.89 -9.27
CA LEU A 19 -22.21 7.60 -7.99
C LEU A 19 -21.95 6.67 -6.79
N CYS A 20 -22.27 5.38 -6.91
CA CYS A 20 -22.05 4.37 -5.88
C CYS A 20 -20.64 3.77 -5.89
N VAL A 21 -19.91 3.85 -7.00
CA VAL A 21 -18.52 3.39 -7.08
C VAL A 21 -17.61 4.51 -6.56
N LYS A 22 -17.49 4.60 -5.23
CA LYS A 22 -16.36 5.31 -4.63
C LYS A 22 -15.16 4.35 -4.59
N PRO A 23 -13.94 4.79 -4.94
CA PRO A 23 -12.76 4.00 -4.68
C PRO A 23 -12.67 3.80 -3.15
N LEU A 24 -12.87 2.56 -2.71
CA LEU A 24 -12.56 2.13 -1.36
C LEU A 24 -11.05 1.91 -1.31
N SER A 25 -10.32 2.88 -0.75
CA SER A 25 -8.95 2.63 -0.34
C SER A 25 -8.99 1.82 0.95
N ALA A 26 -8.24 0.72 1.00
CA ALA A 26 -8.10 -0.08 2.21
C ALA A 26 -7.38 0.69 3.35
N LEU A 27 -6.75 1.81 3.01
CA LEU A 27 -6.00 2.64 3.95
C LEU A 27 -6.08 4.10 3.52
N GLU A 28 -6.32 5.01 4.44
CA GLU A 28 -6.26 6.45 4.16
C GLU A 28 -4.80 6.94 4.07
N THR A 29 -4.61 8.06 3.39
CA THR A 29 -3.30 8.71 3.29
C THR A 29 -2.78 9.05 4.68
N ASN A 30 -1.57 8.61 5.00
CA ASN A 30 -0.88 8.76 6.29
C ASN A 30 -1.39 7.87 7.45
N GLU A 31 -2.28 6.90 7.21
CA GLU A 31 -2.67 5.93 8.25
C GLU A 31 -1.59 4.93 8.62
N ILE A 32 -0.63 4.69 7.71
CA ILE A 32 0.59 3.94 7.96
C ILE A 32 1.77 4.81 7.59
N SER A 33 2.77 4.82 8.45
CA SER A 33 4.05 5.45 8.22
C SER A 33 5.16 4.44 8.51
N VAL A 34 6.17 4.43 7.66
CA VAL A 34 7.38 3.62 7.82
C VAL A 34 8.55 4.57 7.93
N SER A 35 9.32 4.45 9.01
CA SER A 35 10.58 5.15 9.17
C SER A 35 11.72 4.16 9.26
N LEU A 36 12.85 4.55 8.70
CA LEU A 36 14.03 3.72 8.61
C LEU A 36 15.20 4.45 9.25
N TYR A 37 15.88 3.76 10.16
CA TYR A 37 17.01 4.29 10.92
C TYR A 37 18.24 3.42 10.66
N TRP A 38 19.29 4.07 10.17
CA TRP A 38 20.62 3.49 10.05
C TRP A 38 21.44 3.83 11.29
N GLU A 39 22.27 2.89 11.73
CA GLU A 39 23.33 3.25 12.67
C GLU A 39 24.31 4.22 11.98
N SER A 40 24.61 5.33 12.65
CA SER A 40 25.37 6.44 12.07
C SER A 40 26.88 6.20 12.03
N GLN A 41 27.33 4.98 12.32
CA GLN A 41 28.75 4.65 12.43
C GLN A 41 29.26 4.25 11.04
N PRO A 42 30.46 4.70 10.64
CA PRO A 42 31.07 4.25 9.40
C PRO A 42 31.28 2.74 9.47
N LEU A 43 30.76 2.03 8.47
CA LEU A 43 30.89 0.58 8.34
C LEU A 43 32.13 0.25 7.51
N TYR A 44 32.90 -0.73 7.97
CA TYR A 44 34.04 -1.30 7.27
C TYR A 44 33.72 -2.69 6.73
N GLN A 45 34.60 -3.21 5.88
CA GLN A 45 34.45 -4.55 5.35
C GLN A 45 34.49 -5.60 6.47
N GLY A 46 33.43 -6.42 6.54
CA GLY A 46 33.26 -7.43 7.59
C GLY A 46 32.37 -6.96 8.74
N ASP A 47 31.99 -5.69 8.78
CA ASP A 47 31.04 -5.17 9.76
C ASP A 47 29.61 -5.59 9.43
N ILE A 48 28.79 -5.70 10.48
CA ILE A 48 27.36 -5.96 10.35
C ILE A 48 26.63 -4.62 10.35
N ALA A 49 25.96 -4.32 9.24
CA ALA A 49 25.04 -3.19 9.17
C ALA A 49 23.71 -3.55 9.84
N THR A 50 23.27 -2.73 10.80
CA THR A 50 21.94 -2.88 11.39
C THR A 50 21.01 -1.79 10.87
N VAL A 51 19.91 -2.20 10.24
CA VAL A 51 18.81 -1.32 9.86
C VAL A 51 17.65 -1.55 10.81
N ARG A 52 17.12 -0.45 11.37
CA ARG A 52 15.92 -0.49 12.19
C ARG A 52 14.76 0.09 11.40
N ILE A 53 13.75 -0.73 11.15
CA ILE A 53 12.51 -0.33 10.49
C ILE A 53 11.46 -0.16 11.58
N ALA A 54 10.86 1.02 11.66
CA ALA A 54 9.74 1.30 12.55
C ALA A 54 8.49 1.53 11.71
N LEU A 55 7.46 0.72 11.93
CA LEU A 55 6.15 0.90 11.34
C LEU A 55 5.22 1.46 12.42
N LYS A 56 4.57 2.56 12.10
CA LYS A 56 3.54 3.17 12.96
C LYS A 56 2.26 3.27 12.17
N SER A 57 1.19 2.73 12.74
CA SER A 57 -0.16 2.88 12.22
C SER A 57 -1.05 3.68 13.18
N SER A 58 -1.91 4.51 12.60
CA SER A 58 -3.04 5.14 13.28
C SER A 58 -4.38 4.57 12.84
N SER A 59 -4.38 3.50 12.04
CA SER A 59 -5.61 2.85 11.60
C SER A 59 -6.37 2.30 12.81
N ALA A 60 -7.69 2.48 12.81
CA ALA A 60 -8.56 1.87 13.80
C ALA A 60 -8.80 0.38 13.54
N GLU A 61 -8.43 -0.10 12.35
CA GLU A 61 -8.61 -1.49 11.92
C GLU A 61 -7.38 -2.35 12.23
N GLN A 62 -7.60 -3.67 12.34
CA GLN A 62 -6.50 -4.61 12.53
C GLN A 62 -5.73 -4.78 11.22
N LEU A 63 -4.45 -4.43 11.25
CA LEU A 63 -3.54 -4.62 10.12
C LEU A 63 -2.81 -5.97 10.23
N LEU A 64 -2.73 -6.66 9.10
CA LEU A 64 -1.93 -7.88 8.93
C LEU A 64 -0.77 -7.54 7.99
N ILE A 65 0.45 -7.73 8.49
CA ILE A 65 1.67 -7.56 7.70
C ILE A 65 2.14 -8.94 7.28
N TYR A 66 2.01 -9.26 5.99
CA TYR A 66 2.36 -10.57 5.45
C TYR A 66 3.85 -10.70 5.09
N TYR A 67 4.47 -9.58 4.72
CA TYR A 67 5.84 -9.58 4.23
C TYR A 67 6.54 -8.26 4.53
N ILE A 68 7.80 -8.33 4.93
CA ILE A 68 8.70 -7.19 5.02
C ILE A 68 9.94 -7.50 4.19
N GLY A 69 10.15 -6.73 3.13
CA GLY A 69 11.32 -6.82 2.26
C GLY A 69 12.15 -5.54 2.31
N ILE A 70 13.47 -5.71 2.24
CA ILE A 70 14.43 -4.62 2.06
C ILE A 70 14.98 -4.74 0.64
N HIS A 71 14.96 -3.62 -0.07
CA HIS A 71 15.58 -3.47 -1.37
C HIS A 71 16.71 -2.44 -1.24
N PHE A 72 17.89 -2.78 -1.77
CA PHE A 72 19.02 -1.87 -1.84
C PHE A 72 19.23 -1.43 -3.29
N ASP A 73 19.65 -0.19 -3.51
CA ASP A 73 19.78 0.42 -4.85
C ASP A 73 20.68 -0.36 -5.83
N TRP A 74 21.57 -1.21 -5.33
CA TRP A 74 22.45 -2.05 -6.15
C TRP A 74 21.83 -3.42 -6.50
N MET A 75 20.64 -3.73 -6.01
CA MET A 75 19.92 -4.97 -6.31
C MET A 75 19.10 -4.84 -7.61
N PRO A 76 18.87 -5.95 -8.34
CA PRO A 76 17.95 -5.96 -9.47
C PRO A 76 16.53 -5.54 -9.04
N GLU A 77 15.80 -4.79 -9.88
CA GLU A 77 14.56 -4.05 -9.54
C GLU A 77 13.41 -4.88 -8.91
N ASP A 78 13.46 -6.21 -8.92
CA ASP A 78 12.47 -7.09 -8.30
C ASP A 78 13.05 -8.02 -7.21
N GLY A 79 14.30 -7.79 -6.82
CA GLY A 79 14.97 -8.53 -5.77
C GLY A 79 14.69 -7.91 -4.41
N PHE A 80 13.98 -8.63 -3.54
CA PHE A 80 13.80 -8.27 -2.14
C PHE A 80 14.46 -9.32 -1.26
N TYR A 81 15.26 -8.88 -0.28
CA TYR A 81 15.65 -9.73 0.83
C TYR A 81 14.71 -9.45 1.99
N GLY A 82 14.00 -10.47 2.46
CA GLY A 82 12.97 -10.30 3.46
C GLY A 82 12.67 -11.59 4.20
N TYR A 83 11.77 -11.47 5.17
CA TYR A 83 11.25 -12.58 5.94
C TYR A 83 9.73 -12.64 5.77
N ASP A 84 9.22 -13.84 5.51
CA ASP A 84 7.80 -14.14 5.66
C ASP A 84 7.47 -14.21 7.15
N LEU A 85 6.40 -13.51 7.57
CA LEU A 85 5.98 -13.37 8.98
C LEU A 85 4.83 -14.32 9.34
#